data_AF-A0A6G2DQH1-F1
#
_entry.id   AF-A0A6G2DQH1-F1
#
_cell.length_a   1.000
_cell.length_b   1.000
_cell.length_c   1.000
_cell.angle_alpha   90.00
_cell.angle_beta   90.00
_cell.angle_gamma   90.00
#
_symmetry.space_group_name_H-M   'P 1'
#
loop_
_entity.id
_entity.type
_entity.pdbx_description
1 polymer ?
#
loop_
_entity_poly.entity_id
_entity_poly.type
_entity_poly.pdbx_seq_one_letter_code
_entity_poly.pdbx_strand_id
1 'polypeptide(L)' 'IGLEILSQTDTEVVLGLGGKALVHLIQAQEGGEVREHYGLYHLAILLPTRKALADVLKHLTDLQIPLVGGADHGYSEA' A
#
# COMPACT_ATOMS: atom_id res chain seq x y z
N ILE A 1 -0.72 0.20 8.09
CA ILE A 1 0.53 -0.29 7.44
C ILE A 1 1.83 0.11 8.16
N GLY A 2 1.80 0.93 9.22
CA GLY A 2 2.97 1.17 10.07
C GLY A 2 4.02 2.13 9.51
N LEU A 3 3.70 2.85 8.43
CA LEU A 3 4.53 3.94 7.93
C LEU A 3 4.23 5.24 8.69
N GLU A 4 5.27 6.01 8.96
CA GLU A 4 5.23 7.33 9.57
C GLU A 4 5.21 8.41 8.48
N ILE A 5 4.56 9.55 8.76
CA ILE A 5 4.69 10.75 7.93
C ILE A 5 6.03 11.41 8.27
N LEU A 6 6.95 11.42 7.31
CA LEU A 6 8.26 12.08 7.44
C LEU A 6 8.18 13.56 7.07
N SER A 7 7.37 13.89 6.06
CA SER A 7 7.05 15.27 5.69
C SER A 7 5.70 15.32 4.97
N GLN A 8 5.05 16.49 5.03
CA GLN A 8 3.77 16.72 4.39
C GLN A 8 3.64 18.18 3.97
N THR A 9 3.13 18.40 2.77
CA THR A 9 2.67 19.69 2.24
C THR A 9 1.20 19.58 1.84
N ASP A 10 0.64 20.64 1.27
CA ASP A 10 -0.73 20.61 0.75
C ASP A 10 -0.91 19.63 -0.42
N THR A 11 0.16 19.34 -1.17
CA THR A 11 0.10 18.53 -2.41
C THR A 11 0.93 17.26 -2.35
N GLU A 12 1.71 17.03 -1.29
CA GLU A 12 2.63 15.89 -1.20
C GLU A 12 2.74 15.32 0.22
N VAL A 13 2.96 14.01 0.32
CA VAL A 13 3.24 13.31 1.58
C VAL A 13 4.39 12.33 1.37
N VAL A 14 5.41 12.40 2.23
CA VAL A 14 6.49 11.40 2.28
C VAL A 14 6.25 10.48 3.48
N LEU A 15 6.09 9.19 3.20
CA LEU A 15 5.89 8.12 4.16
C LEU A 15 7.16 7.28 4.29
N GLY A 16 7.48 6.87 5.52
CA GLY A 16 8.70 6.11 5.77
C GLY A 16 8.77 5.45 7.14
N LEU A 17 9.98 5.00 7.51
CA LEU A 17 10.24 4.36 8.81
C LEU A 17 11.64 4.79 9.30
N GLY A 18 11.74 5.22 10.56
CA GLY A 18 13.02 5.58 11.16
C GLY A 18 13.78 6.68 10.39
N GLY A 19 13.04 7.65 9.84
CA GLY A 19 13.60 8.74 9.02
C GLY A 19 13.95 8.36 7.57
N LYS A 20 13.81 7.09 7.17
CA LYS A 20 14.03 6.66 5.77
C LYS A 20 12.74 6.74 4.96
N ALA A 21 12.75 7.54 3.89
CA ALA A 21 11.63 7.62 2.95
C ALA A 21 11.44 6.31 2.18
N LEU A 22 10.18 5.87 2.05
CA LEU A 22 9.78 4.63 1.37
C LEU A 22 8.71 4.85 0.30
N VAL A 23 7.73 5.73 0.56
CA VAL A 23 6.64 6.03 -0.38
C VAL A 23 6.47 7.55 -0.43
N HIS A 24 6.42 8.13 -1.62
CA HIS A 24 6.12 9.54 -1.84
C HIS A 24 4.81 9.63 -2.62
N LEU A 25 3.80 10.22 -1.99
CA LEU A 25 2.51 10.47 -2.61
C LEU A 25 2.52 11.91 -3.12
N ILE A 26 2.26 12.09 -4.41
CA ILE A 26 2.17 13.39 -5.08
C ILE A 26 0.76 13.51 -5.64
N GLN A 27 0.10 14.63 -5.36
CA GLN A 27 -1.24 14.90 -5.87
C GLN A 27 -1.21 14.97 -7.40
N ALA A 28 -2.09 14.20 -8.05
CA ALA A 28 -2.27 14.27 -9.49
C ALA A 28 -2.88 15.62 -9.90
N GLN A 29 -2.40 16.19 -11.00
CA GLN A 29 -2.85 17.50 -11.50
C GLN A 29 -4.26 17.45 -12.13
N GLU A 30 -4.68 16.27 -12.61
CA GLU A 30 -6.01 16.07 -13.21
C GLU A 30 -6.91 15.25 -12.28
N GLY A 31 -8.00 15.87 -11.83
CA GLY A 31 -9.06 15.21 -11.06
C GLY A 31 -10.10 14.59 -11.99
N GLY A 32 -9.84 13.39 -12.49
CA GLY A 32 -10.79 12.58 -13.25
C GLY A 32 -10.98 11.21 -12.61
N GLU A 33 -12.08 10.52 -12.95
CA GLU A 33 -12.23 9.11 -12.56
C GLU A 33 -11.02 8.31 -13.06
N VAL A 34 -10.30 7.68 -12.14
CA VAL A 34 -9.22 6.74 -12.45
C VAL A 34 -9.86 5.55 -13.17
N ARG A 35 -9.90 5.62 -14.50
CA ARG A 35 -10.26 4.48 -15.35
C ARG A 35 -9.22 3.38 -15.14
N GLU A 36 -9.66 2.13 -15.19
CA GLU A 36 -8.99 0.90 -14.79
C GLU A 36 -7.54 0.72 -15.31
N HIS A 37 -6.60 1.48 -14.76
CA HIS A 37 -5.17 1.41 -15.05
C HIS A 37 -4.39 0.81 -13.87
N TYR A 38 -5.05 -0.05 -13.08
CA TYR A 38 -4.39 -0.87 -12.06
C TYR A 38 -3.67 -2.00 -12.80
N GLY A 39 -2.33 -1.97 -12.85
CA GLY A 39 -1.58 -3.12 -13.38
C GLY A 39 -0.14 -2.86 -13.82
N LEU A 40 0.25 -1.62 -14.12
CA LEU A 40 1.66 -1.33 -14.45
C LEU A 40 2.55 -1.26 -13.21
N TYR A 41 1.99 -0.82 -12.08
CA TYR A 41 2.72 -0.65 -10.83
C TYR A 41 1.99 -1.35 -9.69
N HIS A 42 2.74 -2.13 -8.92
CA HIS A 42 2.27 -2.78 -7.69
C HIS A 42 3.25 -2.45 -6.56
N LEU A 43 2.72 -2.18 -5.38
CA LEU A 43 3.51 -2.02 -4.15
C LEU A 43 3.35 -3.28 -3.31
N ALA A 44 4.45 -4.02 -3.12
CA ALA A 44 4.50 -5.14 -2.20
C ALA A 44 5.19 -4.73 -0.90
N ILE A 45 4.52 -4.95 0.24
CA ILE A 45 5.11 -4.74 1.57
C ILE A 45 5.49 -6.09 2.14
N LEU A 46 6.79 -6.28 2.40
CA LEU A 46 7.30 -7.53 2.94
C LEU A 46 6.81 -7.73 4.38
N LEU A 47 6.23 -8.89 4.65
CA LEU A 47 5.81 -9.31 5.99
C LEU A 47 6.79 -10.35 6.56
N PRO A 48 7.00 -10.37 7.89
CA PRO A 48 8.01 -11.22 8.50
C PRO A 48 7.65 -12.71 8.47
N THR A 49 6.36 -13.04 8.38
CA THR A 49 5.86 -14.43 8.38
C THR A 49 4.55 -14.54 7.59
N ARG A 50 4.21 -15.77 7.17
CA ARG A 50 2.90 -16.10 6.60
C ARG A 50 1.74 -15.83 7.56
N LYS A 51 1.95 -16.01 8.88
CA LYS A 51 0.93 -15.63 9.88
C LYS A 51 0.65 -14.14 9.86
N ALA A 52 1.68 -13.30 9.69
CA ALA A 52 1.50 -11.85 9.59
C ALA A 52 0.68 -11.46 8.36
N LEU A 53 0.75 -12.21 7.26
CA LEU A 53 -0.16 -12.04 6.11
C LEU A 53 -1.62 -12.28 6.52
N ALA A 54 -1.91 -13.37 7.23
CA ALA A 54 -3.26 -13.64 7.73
C ALA A 54 -3.76 -12.56 8.70
N ASP A 55 -2.90 -12.07 9.60
CA ASP A 55 -3.23 -11.00 10.54
C ASP A 55 -3.57 -9.69 9.79
N VAL A 56 -2.84 -9.35 8.72
CA VAL A 56 -3.12 -8.18 7.87
C VAL A 56 -4.44 -8.36 7.11
N LEU A 57 -4.66 -9.51 6.47
CA LEU A 57 -5.90 -9.80 5.73
C LEU A 57 -7.13 -9.70 6.63
N LYS A 58 -7.04 -10.25 7.85
CA LYS A 58 -8.08 -10.11 8.86
C LYS A 58 -8.33 -8.64 9.20
N HIS A 59 -7.27 -7.88 9.47
CA HIS A 59 -7.41 -6.47 9.83
C HIS A 59 -8.08 -5.64 8.72
N LEU A 60 -7.69 -5.85 7.45
CA LEU A 60 -8.32 -5.17 6.30
C LEU A 60 -9.80 -5.55 6.17
N THR A 61 -10.13 -6.82 6.41
CA THR A 61 -11.51 -7.32 6.39
C THR A 61 -12.34 -6.70 7.51
N ASP A 62 -11.79 -6.61 8.73
CA ASP A 62 -12.46 -6.00 9.89
C ASP A 62 -12.73 -4.49 9.63
N LEU A 63 -11.87 -3.83 8.86
CA LEU A 63 -12.05 -2.43 8.42
C LEU A 63 -12.94 -2.29 7.16
N GLN A 64 -13.48 -3.39 6.63
CA GLN A 64 -14.32 -3.42 5.42
C GLN A 64 -13.65 -2.79 4.19
N ILE A 65 -12.32 -2.87 4.10
CA ILE A 65 -11.57 -2.41 2.94
C ILE A 65 -11.78 -3.43 1.80
N PRO A 66 -12.23 -3.00 0.60
CA PRO A 66 -12.39 -3.93 -0.52
C PRO A 66 -11.07 -4.62 -0.86
N LEU A 67 -11.07 -5.95 -0.75
CA LEU A 67 -9.96 -6.78 -1.20
C LEU A 67 -10.18 -7.09 -2.68
N VAL A 68 -9.22 -6.70 -3.51
CA VAL A 68 -9.21 -6.98 -4.96
C VAL A 68 -7.93 -7.72 -5.31
N GLY A 69 -8.04 -8.77 -6.13
CA GLY A 69 -6.92 -9.65 -6.44
C GLY A 69 -6.65 -10.71 -5.36
N GLY A 70 -5.53 -11.41 -5.53
CA GLY A 70 -5.08 -12.52 -4.68
C GLY A 70 -4.38 -13.58 -5.53
N ALA A 71 -3.11 -13.88 -5.23
CA ALA A 71 -2.31 -14.84 -6.01
C ALA A 71 -1.17 -15.46 -5.20
N ASP A 72 -0.92 -16.74 -5.47
CA ASP A 72 0.35 -17.39 -5.16
C ASP A 72 1.28 -17.22 -6.36
N HIS A 73 2.33 -16.42 -6.19
CA HIS A 73 3.33 -16.12 -7.21
C HIS A 73 4.48 -17.15 -7.24
N GLY A 74 4.40 -18.26 -6.49
CA GLY A 74 5.40 -19.32 -6.41
C GLY A 74 6.62 -18.99 -5.54
N TYR A 75 6.85 -17.71 -5.25
CA TYR A 75 7.85 -17.21 -4.31
C TYR A 75 7.31 -16.18 -3.31
N SER A 76 6.05 -15.75 -3.48
CA SER A 76 5.34 -14.85 -2.57
C SER A 76 3.83 -15.10 -2.64
N GLU A 77 3.12 -14.81 -1.56
CA GLU A 77 1.66 -14.87 -1.45
C GLU A 77 1.14 -13.44 -1.26
N ALA A 78 0.13 -13.03 -2.04
CA ALA A 78 -0.46 -11.70 -2.01
C ALA A 78 -1.98 -11.76 -2.15
#